data_AF-A0A2T2TQX3-F1
#
_entry.id   AF-A0A2T2TQX3-F1
#
_cell.length_a   1.000
_cell.length_b   1.000
_cell.length_c   1.000
_cell.angle_alpha   90.00
_cell.angle_beta   90.00
_cell.angle_gamma   90.00
#
_symmetry.space_group_name_H-M   'P 1'
#
loop_
_entity.id
_entity.type
_entity.pdbx_description
1 polymer ?
#
loop_
_entity_poly.entity_id
_entity_poly.type
_entity_poly.pdbx_seq_one_letter_code
_entity_poly.pdbx_strand_id
1 'polypeptide(L)' 'EVIPDEHRLVVVSAGTATSTRGRLRDRRTNFYNRIHVRQQAFFVEERRYDPDDEAFVLDSTTRFERLRWA' A
#
# COMPACT_ATOMS: atom_id res chain seq x y z
N GLU A 1 -15.82 -20.95 4.71
CA GLU A 1 -16.78 -20.19 5.52
C GLU A 1 -16.09 -18.90 5.95
N VAL A 2 -16.70 -17.73 5.72
CA VAL A 2 -16.17 -16.44 6.17
C VAL A 2 -16.95 -16.09 7.43
N ILE A 3 -16.33 -16.27 8.59
CA ILE A 3 -16.94 -15.93 9.89
C ILE A 3 -16.83 -14.40 10.04
N PRO A 4 -17.96 -13.66 10.10
CA PRO A 4 -17.94 -12.24 10.42
C PRO A 4 -17.21 -12.04 11.77
N ASP A 5 -16.37 -11.01 11.84
CA ASP A 5 -15.57 -10.60 13.01
C ASP A 5 -14.25 -11.35 13.29
N GLU A 6 -13.94 -12.46 12.62
CA GLU A 6 -12.65 -13.15 12.79
C GLU A 6 -11.59 -12.74 11.76
N HIS A 7 -12.02 -12.47 10.52
CA HIS A 7 -11.14 -12.12 9.42
C HIS A 7 -11.45 -10.72 8.90
N ARG A 8 -10.44 -9.85 8.90
CA ARG A 8 -10.52 -8.50 8.31
C ARG A 8 -9.89 -8.51 6.93
N LEU A 9 -10.63 -8.01 5.95
CA LEU A 9 -10.12 -7.77 4.60
C LEU A 9 -9.56 -6.34 4.53
N VAL A 10 -8.38 -6.20 3.94
CA VAL A 10 -7.85 -4.89 3.57
C VAL A 10 -7.65 -4.87 2.06
N VAL A 11 -8.31 -3.91 1.43
CA VAL A 11 -8.19 -3.64 0.00
C VAL A 11 -7.19 -2.50 -0.15
N VAL A 12 -6.11 -2.76 -0.87
CA VAL A 12 -5.09 -1.75 -1.16
C VAL A 12 -5.02 -1.56 -2.66
N SER A 13 -5.22 -0.34 -3.12
CA SER A 13 -4.96 0.06 -4.50
C SER A 13 -3.60 0.71 -4.61
N ALA A 14 -2.82 0.37 -5.63
CA ALA A 14 -1.74 1.21 -6.12
C ALA A 14 -2.09 1.71 -7.52
N GLY A 15 -1.45 2.80 -7.94
CA GLY A 15 -1.36 3.18 -9.35
C GLY A 15 -0.52 2.18 -10.16
N THR A 16 0.32 2.68 -11.07
CA THR A 16 1.21 1.82 -11.87
C THR A 16 2.67 2.14 -11.58
N ALA A 17 3.52 1.12 -11.52
CA ALA A 17 4.96 1.32 -11.32
C ALA A 17 5.70 1.76 -12.59
N THR A 18 5.13 1.57 -13.78
CA THR A 18 5.84 1.77 -15.07
C THR A 18 5.06 2.58 -16.11
N SER A 19 3.77 2.84 -15.92
CA SER A 19 2.94 3.51 -16.93
C SER A 19 2.76 4.99 -16.62
N THR A 20 3.00 5.83 -17.62
CA THR A 20 2.72 7.27 -17.57
C THR A 20 1.34 7.63 -18.14
N ARG A 21 0.58 6.63 -18.62
CA ARG A 21 -0.79 6.80 -19.18
C ARG A 21 -1.87 7.00 -18.12
N GLY A 22 -1.50 7.24 -16.85
CA GLY A 22 -2.41 7.39 -15.72
C GLY A 22 -3.54 8.42 -15.94
N ARG A 23 -4.55 8.38 -15.06
CA ARG A 23 -5.73 9.25 -15.13
C ARG A 23 -5.67 10.33 -14.04
N LEU A 24 -6.29 11.48 -14.31
CA LEU A 24 -6.52 12.55 -13.34
C LEU A 24 -5.23 13.04 -12.66
N ARG A 25 -5.23 13.18 -11.33
CA ARG A 25 -4.14 13.78 -10.54
C ARG A 25 -2.85 12.98 -10.53
N ASP A 26 -2.91 11.68 -10.82
CA ASP A 26 -1.75 10.78 -10.79
C ASP A 26 -1.12 10.57 -12.18
N ARG A 27 -1.50 11.42 -13.16
CA ARG A 27 -0.93 11.35 -14.49
C ARG A 27 0.55 11.70 -14.44
N ARG A 28 1.40 10.77 -14.91
CA ARG A 28 2.88 10.81 -14.89
C ARG A 28 3.54 10.53 -13.55
N THR A 29 2.78 10.10 -12.54
CA THR A 29 3.37 9.66 -11.27
C THR A 29 3.17 8.17 -11.11
N ASN A 30 4.26 7.47 -10.80
CA ASN A 30 4.24 6.03 -10.66
C ASN A 30 4.23 5.65 -9.18
N PHE A 31 3.53 4.57 -8.87
CA PHE A 31 3.34 4.09 -7.51
C PHE A 31 3.47 2.57 -7.44
N TYR A 32 3.93 2.08 -6.29
CA TYR A 32 3.70 0.70 -5.88
C TYR A 32 3.49 0.63 -4.37
N ASN A 33 2.87 -0.46 -3.91
CA ASN A 33 2.74 -0.73 -2.48
C ASN A 33 3.74 -1.80 -2.05
N ARG A 34 4.44 -1.55 -0.94
CA ARG A 34 5.25 -2.55 -0.25
C ARG A 34 4.53 -2.99 1.01
N ILE A 35 4.13 -4.26 1.04
CA ILE A 35 3.42 -4.84 2.17
C ILE A 35 4.42 -5.54 3.09
N HIS A 36 4.46 -5.15 4.35
CA HIS A 36 5.23 -5.83 5.38
C HIS A 36 4.28 -6.62 6.27
N VAL A 37 4.35 -7.95 6.19
CA VAL A 37 3.59 -8.83 7.08
C VAL A 37 4.47 -9.18 8.28
N ARG A 38 3.95 -8.94 9.49
CA ARG A 38 4.57 -9.34 10.76
C ARG A 38 3.55 -10.13 11.59
N GLN A 39 4.02 -10.74 12.67
CA GLN A 39 3.16 -11.55 13.54
C GLN A 39 2.01 -10.70 14.15
N GLN A 40 2.32 -9.51 14.66
CA GLN A 40 1.39 -8.68 15.43
C GLN A 40 0.66 -7.61 14.61
N ALA A 41 1.15 -7.31 13.41
CA ALA A 41 0.58 -6.27 12.55
C ALA A 41 1.00 -6.51 11.10
N PHE A 42 0.36 -5.81 10.18
CA PHE A 42 0.94 -5.61 8.87
C PHE A 42 0.94 -4.13 8.49
N PHE A 43 1.84 -3.76 7.60
CA PHE A 43 2.05 -2.39 7.14
C PHE A 43 1.94 -2.35 5.64
N VAL A 44 1.40 -1.25 5.13
CA VAL A 44 1.40 -0.91 3.72
C VAL A 44 2.18 0.38 3.59
N GLU A 45 3.36 0.31 2.97
CA GLU A 45 4.06 1.50 2.49
C GLU A 45 3.60 1.79 1.08
N GLU A 46 3.09 2.99 0.84
CA GLU A 46 2.94 3.51 -0.52
C GLU A 46 4.27 4.14 -0.93
N ARG A 47 4.78 3.71 -2.09
CA ARG A 47 6.02 4.20 -2.65
C ARG A 47 5.70 4.98 -3.92
N ARG A 48 6.10 6.25 -3.94
CA ARG A 48 5.92 7.15 -5.09
C ARG A 48 7.26 7.33 -5.80
N TYR A 49 7.26 7.29 -7.12
CA TYR A 49 8.44 7.64 -7.90
C TYR A 49 8.69 9.16 -7.80
N ASP A 50 9.87 9.52 -7.34
CA ASP A 50 10.39 10.88 -7.33
C ASP A 50 11.39 11.02 -8.51
N PRO A 51 11.12 11.91 -9.48
CA PRO A 51 12.03 12.14 -10.59
C PRO A 51 13.35 12.82 -10.20
N ASP A 52 13.37 13.59 -9.12
CA ASP A 52 14.58 14.32 -8.69
C ASP A 52 15.60 13.35 -8.04
N ASP A 53 15.10 12.38 -7.28
CA ASP A 53 15.90 11.32 -6.65
C ASP A 53 16.11 10.08 -7.56
N GLU A 54 15.49 10.07 -8.75
CA GLU A 54 15.44 8.93 -9.68
C GLU A 54 15.05 7.60 -9.01
N ALA A 55 14.18 7.67 -7.99
CA ALA A 55 13.90 6.55 -7.10
C ALA A 55 12.45 6.51 -6.62
N PHE A 56 12.04 5.35 -6.13
CA PHE A 56 10.77 5.22 -5.41
C PHE A 56 10.97 5.51 -3.93
N VAL A 57 10.48 6.67 -3.50
CA VAL A 57 10.58 7.15 -2.12
C VAL A 57 9.33 6.76 -1.33
N LEU A 58 9.45 6.77 0.00
CA LEU A 58 8.31 6.53 0.88
C LEU A 58 7.35 7.71 0.84
N ASP A 59 6.11 7.48 0.44
CA ASP A 59 5.08 8.52 0.39
C ASP A 59 4.17 8.46 1.62
N SER A 60 3.68 7.27 1.95
CA SER A 60 2.84 7.08 3.14
C SER A 60 3.01 5.69 3.74
N THR A 61 2.65 5.54 5.02
CA THR A 61 2.60 4.24 5.70
C THR A 61 1.29 4.11 6.44
N THR A 62 0.56 3.03 6.17
CA THR A 62 -0.61 2.63 6.95
C THR A 62 -0.30 1.34 7.72
N ARG A 63 -0.59 1.34 9.02
CA ARG A 63 -0.41 0.18 9.90
C ARG A 63 -1.75 -0.39 10.33
N PHE A 64 -1.88 -1.70 10.25
CA PHE A 64 -3.05 -2.44 10.72
C PHE A 64 -2.63 -3.42 11.82
N GLU A 65 -3.15 -3.21 13.04
CA GLU A 65 -2.93 -4.13 14.14
C GLU A 65 -3.67 -5.44 13.90
N ARG A 66 -3.02 -6.56 14.20
CA ARG A 66 -3.71 -7.84 14.31
C ARG A 66 -4.34 -7.87 15.69
N LEU A 67 -5.68 -7.86 15.74
CA LEU A 67 -6.38 -8.09 17.00
C LEU A 67 -5.99 -9.49 17.50
N ARG A 68 -5.44 -9.55 18.71
CA ARG A 68 -5.38 -10.82 19.43
C ARG A 68 -6.80 -11.08 19.92
N TRP A 69 -7.31 -12.27 19.65
CA TRP A 69 -8.53 -12.73 20.29
C TRP A 69 -8.24 -12.80 21.79
N ALA A 70 -9.10 -12.18 22.60
CA ALA A 70 -9.05 -12.21 24.06
C ALA A 70 -9.70 -13.51 24.56
#